data_AF-A0A7V1CK57-F1
#
_entry.id   AF-A0A7V1CK57-F1
#
_cell.length_a   1.000
_cell.length_b   1.000
_cell.length_c   1.000
_cell.angle_alpha   90.00
_cell.angle_beta   90.00
_cell.angle_gamma   90.00
#
_symmetry.space_group_name_H-M   'P 1'
#
loop_
_entity.id
_entity.type
_entity.pdbx_description
1 polymer ?
#
loop_
_entity_poly.entity_id
_entity_poly.type
_entity_poly.pdbx_seq_one_letter_code
_entity_poly.pdbx_strand_id
1 'polypeptide(L)'
;MQIFSYSEHMSLIVEKKANKFCAGDTIRTINGHRVLDIIDYRFYQQEDNLVEYKRDEKPLSVQAGASELRELTFTKEIPGIKKCQNRCRFCFIDQLPKGLRNTLYFKDDDWRLSFLTGNFITLTNLETKDLDRIIEQRISPLYVSLHATGSSVREDLMGIKTDNAVENLIRLDKERIITHIQIVVCPGLNDGKVLAKTLADLEGLSNIGSVGLVPVGLTR
;
A
#
# COMPACT_ATOMS: atom_id res chain seq x y z
N MET A 1 -17.98 21.46 16.91
CA MET A 1 -16.63 21.22 16.35
C MET A 1 -16.02 20.03 17.09
N GLN A 2 -16.38 18.82 16.65
CA GLN A 2 -15.94 17.56 17.25
C GLN A 2 -14.90 16.97 16.30
N ILE A 3 -13.62 17.28 16.56
CA ILE A 3 -12.48 16.59 15.95
C ILE A 3 -12.15 15.44 16.89
N PHE A 4 -12.98 14.39 16.87
CA PHE A 4 -12.67 13.13 17.56
C PHE A 4 -12.52 12.01 16.53
N SER A 5 -11.39 11.31 16.63
CA SER A 5 -11.21 9.88 16.31
C SER A 5 -10.83 9.40 14.89
N TYR A 6 -10.34 10.24 13.96
CA TYR A 6 -9.63 9.67 12.80
C TYR A 6 -8.21 9.15 13.14
N SER A 7 -7.68 9.47 14.33
CA SER A 7 -6.28 9.18 14.71
C SER A 7 -6.08 7.95 15.60
N GLU A 8 -7.12 7.43 16.26
CA GLU A 8 -6.99 6.28 17.17
C GLU A 8 -6.86 4.93 16.43
N HIS A 9 -7.38 4.84 15.20
CA HIS A 9 -7.31 3.63 14.39
C HIS A 9 -6.03 3.50 13.54
N MET A 10 -5.11 4.46 13.64
CA MET A 10 -3.86 4.59 12.87
C MET A 10 -2.68 4.74 13.83
N SER A 11 -2.43 3.71 14.63
CA SER A 11 -1.45 3.79 15.71
C SER A 11 -0.74 2.45 15.87
N LEU A 12 0.57 2.50 16.09
CA LEU A 12 1.37 1.34 16.45
C LEU A 12 1.29 1.12 17.95
N ILE A 13 0.65 0.01 18.33
CA ILE A 13 0.45 -0.39 19.72
C ILE A 13 1.40 -1.55 20.03
N VAL A 14 2.28 -1.34 21.00
CA VAL A 14 3.28 -2.33 21.46
C VAL A 14 2.57 -3.59 21.92
N GLU A 15 2.92 -4.73 21.33
CA GLU A 15 2.28 -6.02 21.57
C GLU A 15 2.69 -6.61 22.92
N LYS A 16 3.99 -6.54 23.25
CA LYS A 16 4.59 -7.17 24.43
C LYS A 16 5.57 -6.21 25.09
N LYS A 17 5.72 -6.34 26.41
CA LYS A 17 6.70 -5.57 27.17
C LYS A 17 8.11 -5.84 26.60
N ALA A 18 8.82 -4.77 26.29
CA ALA A 18 10.20 -4.81 25.81
C ALA A 18 10.91 -3.51 26.19
N ASN A 19 12.10 -3.62 26.78
CA ASN A 19 12.90 -2.49 27.26
C ASN A 19 12.09 -1.53 28.14
N LYS A 20 11.98 -0.27 27.69
CA LYS A 20 11.32 0.85 28.38
C LYS A 20 9.80 0.90 28.10
N PHE A 21 9.31 0.02 27.22
CA PHE A 21 7.94 0.01 26.74
C PHE A 21 7.15 -1.18 27.30
N CYS A 22 5.88 -0.94 27.57
CA CYS A 22 4.90 -1.92 28.05
C CYS A 22 3.95 -2.31 26.92
N ALA A 23 3.35 -3.50 27.04
CA ALA A 23 2.25 -3.89 26.17
C ALA A 23 1.10 -2.86 26.30
N GLY A 24 0.52 -2.45 25.18
CA GLY A 24 -0.51 -1.42 25.10
C GLY A 24 0.02 0.00 24.92
N ASP A 25 1.33 0.24 25.02
CA ASP A 25 1.90 1.55 24.72
C ASP A 25 1.68 1.91 23.25
N THR A 26 1.20 3.13 23.00
CA THR A 26 0.94 3.62 21.65
C THR A 26 2.03 4.59 21.22
N ILE A 27 2.84 4.20 20.23
CA ILE A 27 3.88 5.07 19.67
C ILE A 27 3.23 6.20 18.87
N ARG A 28 3.69 7.44 19.10
CA ARG A 28 3.14 8.65 18.46
C ARG A 28 4.14 9.31 17.53
N THR A 29 5.35 9.54 18.02
CA THR A 29 6.42 10.18 17.25
C THR A 29 7.76 9.54 17.54
N ILE A 30 8.66 9.61 16.56
CA ILE A 30 10.09 9.34 16.71
C ILE A 30 10.81 10.57 16.15
N ASN A 31 11.68 11.17 16.95
CA ASN A 31 12.44 12.37 16.57
C ASN A 31 11.56 13.52 16.04
N GLY A 32 10.38 13.69 16.65
CA GLY A 32 9.39 14.70 16.26
C GLY A 32 8.57 14.36 15.02
N HIS A 33 8.89 13.26 14.31
CA HIS A 33 8.12 12.79 13.16
C HIS A 33 7.00 11.87 13.60
N ARG A 34 5.79 12.08 13.07
CA ARG A 34 4.63 11.25 13.38
C ARG A 34 4.80 9.84 12.81
N VAL A 35 4.50 8.84 13.64
CA VAL A 35 4.53 7.42 13.24
C VAL A 35 3.11 6.92 13.04
N LEU A 36 2.76 6.54 11.82
CA LEU A 36 1.43 6.02 11.48
C LEU A 36 1.38 4.49 11.41
N ASP A 37 2.47 3.88 10.99
CA ASP A 37 2.59 2.45 10.75
C ASP A 37 4.07 2.00 10.80
N ILE A 38 4.30 0.72 10.56
CA ILE A 38 5.64 0.12 10.67
C ILE A 38 6.67 0.73 9.70
N ILE A 39 6.22 1.30 8.57
CA ILE A 39 7.12 1.91 7.59
C ILE A 39 7.69 3.21 8.17
N ASP A 40 6.84 4.08 8.73
CA ASP A 40 7.31 5.30 9.40
C ASP A 40 8.22 4.96 10.59
N TYR A 41 7.83 3.95 11.37
CA TYR A 41 8.59 3.51 12.53
C TYR A 41 10.03 3.14 12.15
N ARG A 42 10.19 2.33 11.09
CA ARG A 42 11.50 1.91 10.59
C ARG A 42 12.25 3.04 9.89
N PHE A 43 11.55 3.94 9.21
CA PHE A 43 12.13 5.04 8.46
C PHE A 43 12.73 6.12 9.36
N TYR A 44 12.03 6.52 10.43
CA TYR A 44 12.47 7.57 11.34
C TYR A 44 13.42 7.10 12.44
N GLN A 45 13.59 5.78 12.58
CA GLN A 45 14.50 5.18 13.54
C GLN A 45 15.97 5.47 13.20
N GLN A 46 16.71 5.97 14.19
CA GLN A 46 18.14 6.28 14.14
C GLN A 46 18.87 5.60 15.31
N GLU A 47 20.16 5.90 15.51
CA GLU A 47 20.95 5.34 16.62
C GLU A 47 20.49 5.85 18.00
N ASP A 48 20.12 7.13 18.10
CA ASP A 48 19.52 7.75 19.29
C ASP A 48 18.17 8.37 18.91
N ASN A 49 17.15 8.12 19.73
CA ASN A 49 15.77 8.46 19.38
C ASN A 49 15.02 9.04 20.57
N LEU A 50 14.45 10.23 20.38
CA LEU A 50 13.38 10.72 21.24
C LEU A 50 12.06 10.11 20.78
N VAL A 51 11.53 9.18 21.57
CA VAL A 51 10.25 8.51 21.28
C VAL A 51 9.17 9.08 22.17
N GLU A 52 8.13 9.64 21.58
CA GLU A 52 6.91 10.04 22.29
C GLU A 52 5.83 8.98 22.10
N TYR A 53 5.21 8.57 23.20
CA TYR A 53 4.20 7.52 23.22
C TYR A 53 3.11 7.84 24.25
N LYS A 54 2.00 7.10 24.18
CA LYS A 54 0.93 7.14 25.18
C LYS A 54 0.87 5.84 25.96
N ARG A 55 0.66 5.94 27.27
CA ARG A 55 0.31 4.85 28.18
C ARG A 55 -0.91 5.27 29.00
N ASP A 56 -2.01 4.53 28.90
CA ASP A 56 -3.27 4.87 29.57
C ASP A 56 -3.69 6.34 29.33
N GLU A 57 -3.65 6.78 28.07
CA GLU A 57 -3.87 8.17 27.60
C GLU A 57 -2.87 9.24 28.09
N LYS A 58 -1.92 8.89 28.96
CA LYS A 58 -0.89 9.82 29.41
C LYS A 58 0.25 9.92 28.39
N PRO A 59 0.60 11.13 27.92
CA PRO A 59 1.76 11.32 27.07
C PRO A 59 3.05 11.10 27.87
N LEU A 60 3.97 10.34 27.29
CA LEU A 60 5.28 10.03 27.84
C LEU A 60 6.32 10.20 26.73
N SER A 61 7.57 10.49 27.13
CA SER A 61 8.71 10.52 26.22
C SER A 61 9.90 9.79 26.83
N VAL A 62 10.72 9.19 25.97
CA VAL A 62 11.90 8.44 26.40
C VAL A 62 12.98 8.48 25.33
N GLN A 63 14.25 8.52 25.75
CA GLN A 63 15.38 8.28 24.86
C GLN A 63 15.56 6.77 24.69
N ALA A 64 15.59 6.29 23.45
CA ALA A 64 15.75 4.88 23.12
C ALA A 64 16.75 4.67 21.98
N GLY A 65 17.65 3.70 22.14
CA GLY A 65 18.59 3.33 21.11
C GLY A 65 17.95 2.50 19.99
N ALA A 66 18.62 2.42 18.82
CA ALA A 66 18.13 1.63 17.69
C ALA A 66 17.84 0.15 18.07
N SER A 67 18.74 -0.49 18.82
CA SER A 67 18.56 -1.89 19.22
C SER A 67 17.30 -2.09 20.08
N GLU A 68 17.05 -1.20 21.04
CA GLU A 68 15.87 -1.26 21.92
C GLU A 68 14.56 -1.17 21.12
N LEU A 69 14.55 -0.35 20.06
CA LEU A 69 13.40 -0.15 19.18
C LEU A 69 13.16 -1.35 18.24
N ARG A 70 14.21 -2.00 17.74
CA ARG A 70 14.07 -3.20 16.89
C ARG A 70 13.42 -4.39 17.59
N GLU A 71 13.48 -4.44 18.92
CA GLU A 71 12.85 -5.49 19.71
C GLU A 71 11.34 -5.28 19.91
N LEU A 72 10.82 -4.09 19.58
CA LEU A 72 9.38 -3.83 19.71
C LEU A 72 8.61 -4.58 18.63
N THR A 73 7.55 -5.25 19.07
CA THR A 73 6.54 -5.89 18.24
C THR A 73 5.24 -5.13 18.39
N PHE A 74 4.40 -5.13 17.35
CA PHE A 74 3.17 -4.36 17.32
C PHE A 74 1.98 -5.25 17.04
N THR A 75 0.87 -4.99 17.74
CA THR A 75 -0.38 -5.73 17.55
C THR A 75 -0.90 -5.68 16.11
N LYS A 76 -0.63 -4.56 15.41
CA LYS A 76 -0.92 -4.38 13.99
C LYS A 76 0.10 -3.43 13.37
N GLU A 77 0.88 -3.95 12.43
CA GLU A 77 1.94 -3.17 11.76
C GLU A 77 1.37 -2.18 10.73
N ILE A 78 0.30 -2.57 10.03
CA ILE A 78 -0.40 -1.75 9.03
C ILE A 78 -1.83 -1.50 9.49
N PRO A 79 -2.05 -0.54 10.42
CA PRO A 79 -3.38 -0.15 10.82
C PRO A 79 -4.19 0.40 9.63
N GLY A 80 -5.51 0.18 9.67
CA GLY A 80 -6.49 0.58 8.65
C GLY A 80 -6.04 0.36 7.20
N ILE A 81 -5.85 -0.90 6.83
CA ILE A 81 -5.56 -1.32 5.44
C ILE A 81 -6.61 -0.73 4.49
N LYS A 82 -6.14 -0.10 3.42
CA LYS A 82 -6.98 0.44 2.35
C LYS A 82 -7.70 -0.68 1.61
N LYS A 83 -9.00 -0.47 1.41
CA LYS A 83 -9.84 -1.37 0.60
C LYS A 83 -9.78 -0.98 -0.86
N CYS A 84 -9.74 -2.00 -1.72
CA CYS A 84 -9.93 -1.84 -3.16
C CYS A 84 -11.33 -1.28 -3.44
N GLN A 85 -11.39 -0.27 -4.30
CA GLN A 85 -12.65 0.37 -4.73
C GLN A 85 -13.11 -0.10 -6.12
N ASN A 86 -12.29 -0.92 -6.79
CA ASN A 86 -12.55 -1.38 -8.14
C ASN A 86 -13.57 -2.53 -8.19
N ARG A 87 -14.22 -2.67 -9.34
CA ARG A 87 -15.17 -3.74 -9.68
C ARG A 87 -14.69 -4.42 -10.95
N CYS A 88 -13.45 -4.90 -10.92
CA CYS A 88 -12.80 -5.39 -12.12
C CYS A 88 -13.57 -6.57 -12.73
N ARG A 89 -13.69 -6.60 -14.06
CA ARG A 89 -14.37 -7.68 -14.79
C ARG A 89 -13.78 -9.08 -14.50
N PHE A 90 -12.52 -9.13 -14.11
CA PHE A 90 -11.77 -10.35 -13.79
C PHE A 90 -11.46 -10.50 -12.28
N CYS A 91 -12.14 -9.75 -11.41
CA CYS A 91 -11.84 -9.78 -9.97
C CYS A 91 -12.16 -11.16 -9.37
N PHE A 92 -11.12 -11.90 -8.99
CA PHE A 92 -11.25 -13.24 -8.40
C PHE A 92 -12.08 -13.22 -7.10
N ILE A 93 -11.89 -12.20 -6.25
CA ILE A 93 -12.61 -12.09 -4.98
C ILE A 93 -14.12 -11.86 -5.18
N ASP A 94 -14.49 -11.05 -6.18
CA ASP A 94 -15.90 -10.81 -6.51
C ASP A 94 -16.57 -12.06 -7.12
N GLN A 95 -15.79 -13.04 -7.59
CA GLN A 95 -16.26 -14.32 -8.13
C GLN A 95 -16.37 -15.44 -7.08
N LEU A 96 -15.95 -15.20 -5.83
CA LEU A 96 -16.02 -16.21 -4.77
C LEU A 96 -17.48 -16.58 -4.44
N PRO A 97 -17.77 -17.86 -4.14
CA PRO A 97 -19.11 -18.29 -3.72
C PRO A 97 -19.48 -17.62 -2.41
N LYS A 98 -20.79 -17.44 -2.15
CA LYS A 98 -21.31 -16.89 -0.90
C LYS A 98 -21.14 -17.87 0.27
N GLY A 99 -21.09 -17.35 1.50
CA GLY A 99 -21.05 -18.16 2.73
C GLY A 99 -19.65 -18.57 3.20
N LEU A 100 -18.59 -18.07 2.57
CA LEU A 100 -17.22 -18.25 3.03
C LEU A 100 -16.89 -17.31 4.21
N ARG A 101 -15.71 -17.51 4.81
CA ARG A 101 -15.21 -16.62 5.87
C ARG A 101 -15.12 -15.19 5.34
N ASN A 102 -15.63 -14.23 6.11
CA ASN A 102 -15.67 -12.81 5.73
C ASN A 102 -14.31 -12.25 5.29
N THR A 103 -13.22 -12.74 5.87
CA THR A 103 -11.84 -12.34 5.53
C THR A 103 -11.46 -12.66 4.08
N LEU A 104 -12.08 -13.68 3.47
CA LEU A 104 -11.81 -14.06 2.08
C LEU A 104 -12.44 -13.11 1.06
N TYR A 105 -13.44 -12.31 1.47
CA TYR A 105 -14.05 -11.29 0.61
C TYR A 105 -13.37 -9.92 0.71
N PHE A 106 -12.32 -9.80 1.54
CA PHE A 106 -11.60 -8.55 1.69
C PHE A 106 -10.65 -8.36 0.50
N LYS A 107 -10.83 -7.24 -0.21
CA LYS A 107 -9.95 -6.80 -1.29
C LYS A 107 -9.06 -5.68 -0.76
N ASP A 108 -7.78 -5.94 -0.57
CA ASP A 108 -6.82 -4.89 -0.31
C ASP A 108 -6.42 -4.19 -1.61
N ASP A 109 -5.99 -2.94 -1.45
CA ASP A 109 -5.37 -2.11 -2.48
C ASP A 109 -4.51 -1.07 -1.77
N ASP A 110 -3.62 -1.53 -0.89
CA ASP A 110 -2.83 -0.70 0.01
C ASP A 110 -1.35 -0.75 -0.40
N TRP A 111 -0.79 0.40 -0.78
CA TRP A 111 0.59 0.48 -1.25
C TRP A 111 1.61 0.01 -0.21
N ARG A 112 1.26 0.10 1.08
CA ARG A 112 2.13 -0.37 2.18
C ARG A 112 2.28 -1.88 2.15
N LEU A 113 1.20 -2.61 1.85
CA LEU A 113 1.23 -4.06 1.66
C LEU A 113 1.95 -4.42 0.35
N SER A 114 1.85 -3.59 -0.67
CA SER A 114 2.63 -3.78 -1.90
C SER A 114 4.12 -3.82 -1.62
N PHE A 115 4.62 -2.84 -0.86
CA PHE A 115 6.02 -2.78 -0.48
C PHE A 115 6.44 -3.90 0.49
N LEU A 116 5.64 -4.16 1.53
CA LEU A 116 6.04 -5.07 2.61
C LEU A 116 5.86 -6.56 2.26
N THR A 117 4.84 -6.90 1.49
CA THR A 117 4.44 -8.29 1.24
C THR A 117 4.26 -8.64 -0.23
N GLY A 118 4.48 -7.69 -1.14
CA GLY A 118 4.40 -7.93 -2.58
C GLY A 118 2.96 -7.97 -3.13
N ASN A 119 2.00 -7.43 -2.38
CA ASN A 119 0.61 -7.40 -2.83
C ASN A 119 0.45 -6.45 -4.04
N PHE A 120 -0.35 -6.88 -5.02
CA PHE A 120 -0.59 -6.07 -6.21
C PHE A 120 -1.64 -4.98 -5.94
N ILE A 121 -1.28 -3.73 -6.21
CA ILE A 121 -2.15 -2.56 -6.08
C ILE A 121 -2.51 -1.98 -7.45
N THR A 122 -3.64 -1.31 -7.57
CA THR A 122 -4.15 -0.82 -8.86
C THR A 122 -3.83 0.66 -9.10
N LEU A 123 -3.21 1.33 -8.11
CA LEU A 123 -2.90 2.77 -8.04
C LEU A 123 -4.11 3.72 -8.12
N THR A 124 -5.34 3.18 -8.12
CA THR A 124 -6.59 3.93 -8.27
C THR A 124 -7.01 4.69 -7.03
N ASN A 125 -6.62 4.21 -5.86
CA ASN A 125 -6.96 4.79 -4.56
C ASN A 125 -5.76 5.47 -3.89
N LEU A 126 -4.74 5.80 -4.70
CA LEU A 126 -3.54 6.48 -4.26
C LEU A 126 -3.81 7.98 -4.22
N GLU A 127 -3.83 8.55 -3.02
CA GLU A 127 -4.01 9.99 -2.83
C GLU A 127 -2.65 10.70 -2.95
N THR A 128 -2.67 12.03 -3.15
CA THR A 128 -1.44 12.83 -3.24
C THR A 128 -0.51 12.62 -2.05
N LYS A 129 -1.06 12.56 -0.83
CA LYS A 129 -0.28 12.31 0.40
C LYS A 129 0.42 10.95 0.42
N ASP A 130 -0.17 9.95 -0.25
CA ASP A 130 0.45 8.63 -0.35
C ASP A 130 1.61 8.65 -1.34
N LEU A 131 1.41 9.30 -2.50
CA LEU A 131 2.48 9.51 -3.48
C LEU A 131 3.66 10.25 -2.86
N ASP A 132 3.39 11.36 -2.18
CA ASP A 132 4.44 12.16 -1.55
C ASP A 132 5.21 11.34 -0.53
N ARG A 133 4.52 10.54 0.30
CA ARG A 133 5.14 9.64 1.27
C ARG A 133 5.96 8.52 0.61
N ILE A 134 5.46 7.91 -0.45
CA ILE A 134 6.19 6.90 -1.24
C ILE A 134 7.49 7.49 -1.79
N ILE A 135 7.44 8.71 -2.32
CA ILE A 135 8.58 9.40 -2.94
C ILE A 135 9.60 9.82 -1.87
N GLU A 136 9.15 10.48 -0.80
CA GLU A 136 9.99 10.94 0.31
C GLU A 136 10.76 9.78 0.95
N GLN A 137 10.06 8.67 1.22
CA GLN A 137 10.63 7.50 1.89
C GLN A 137 11.26 6.49 0.90
N ARG A 138 11.28 6.81 -0.41
CA ARG A 138 11.83 5.96 -1.49
C ARG A 138 11.29 4.52 -1.46
N ILE A 139 9.98 4.38 -1.24
CA ILE A 139 9.32 3.09 -1.08
C ILE A 139 9.35 2.33 -2.41
N SER A 140 10.19 1.30 -2.48
CA SER A 140 10.51 0.56 -3.70
C SER A 140 10.97 -0.86 -3.38
N PRO A 141 10.53 -1.91 -4.11
CA PRO A 141 9.61 -1.85 -5.26
C PRO A 141 8.13 -1.80 -4.86
N LEU A 142 7.26 -1.42 -5.80
CA LEU A 142 5.81 -1.59 -5.74
C LEU A 142 5.31 -2.57 -6.81
N TYR A 143 4.29 -3.37 -6.49
CA TYR A 143 3.69 -4.34 -7.40
C TYR A 143 2.35 -3.80 -7.90
N VAL A 144 2.25 -3.55 -9.21
CA VAL A 144 1.16 -2.77 -9.80
C VAL A 144 0.33 -3.60 -10.77
N SER A 145 -0.95 -3.74 -10.47
CA SER A 145 -1.99 -4.37 -11.28
C SER A 145 -2.53 -3.37 -12.31
N LEU A 146 -1.78 -3.13 -13.40
CA LEU A 146 -2.06 -2.03 -14.34
C LEU A 146 -3.12 -2.39 -15.40
N HIS A 147 -2.96 -3.55 -16.03
CA HIS A 147 -3.86 -4.15 -17.05
C HIS A 147 -4.00 -3.46 -18.40
N ALA A 148 -3.95 -2.13 -18.47
CA ALA A 148 -3.90 -1.36 -19.72
C ALA A 148 -3.41 0.06 -19.44
N THR A 149 -2.84 0.73 -20.45
CA THR A 149 -2.42 2.15 -20.34
C THR A 149 -3.43 3.13 -20.95
N GLY A 150 -4.41 2.65 -21.73
CA GLY A 150 -5.47 3.49 -22.29
C GLY A 150 -6.61 3.69 -21.28
N SER A 151 -6.92 4.95 -20.93
CA SER A 151 -7.92 5.30 -19.90
C SER A 151 -9.27 4.61 -20.11
N SER A 152 -9.84 4.66 -21.32
CA SER A 152 -11.16 4.08 -21.59
C SER A 152 -11.18 2.55 -21.42
N VAL A 153 -10.12 1.86 -21.83
CA VAL A 153 -10.03 0.40 -21.65
C VAL A 153 -9.85 0.07 -20.18
N ARG A 154 -9.01 0.83 -19.46
CA ARG A 154 -8.76 0.58 -18.05
C ARG A 154 -10.00 0.86 -17.19
N GLU A 155 -10.71 1.94 -17.46
CA GLU A 155 -12.01 2.27 -16.85
C GLU A 155 -13.01 1.12 -16.99
N ASP A 156 -13.14 0.57 -18.20
CA ASP A 156 -14.04 -0.56 -18.48
C ASP A 156 -13.60 -1.86 -17.80
N LEU A 157 -12.29 -2.17 -17.82
CA LEU A 157 -11.72 -3.35 -17.16
C LEU A 157 -11.88 -3.29 -15.65
N MET A 158 -11.63 -2.14 -15.04
CA MET A 158 -11.58 -1.91 -13.59
C MET A 158 -12.95 -1.57 -13.00
N GLY A 159 -13.93 -1.24 -13.83
CA GLY A 159 -15.27 -0.86 -13.40
C GLY A 159 -15.29 0.49 -12.67
N ILE A 160 -14.49 1.46 -13.14
CA ILE A 160 -14.36 2.81 -12.58
C ILE A 160 -14.61 3.88 -13.65
N LYS A 161 -14.93 5.11 -13.23
CA LYS A 161 -15.25 6.22 -14.16
C LYS A 161 -14.10 7.20 -14.40
N THR A 162 -13.15 7.27 -13.47
CA THR A 162 -12.04 8.20 -13.54
C THR A 162 -10.83 7.45 -13.05
N ASP A 163 -9.77 7.50 -13.84
CA ASP A 163 -8.58 6.70 -13.62
C ASP A 163 -7.33 7.57 -13.73
N ASN A 164 -6.53 7.55 -12.68
CA ASN A 164 -5.25 8.27 -12.58
C ASN A 164 -4.06 7.32 -12.43
N ALA A 165 -4.25 6.01 -12.54
CA ALA A 165 -3.17 5.05 -12.24
C ALA A 165 -1.98 5.16 -13.20
N VAL A 166 -2.23 5.43 -14.49
CA VAL A 166 -1.15 5.61 -15.47
C VAL A 166 -0.37 6.89 -15.19
N GLU A 167 -1.06 7.97 -14.81
CA GLU A 167 -0.41 9.22 -14.39
C GLU A 167 0.42 9.01 -13.12
N ASN A 168 -0.14 8.32 -12.13
CA ASN A 168 0.56 7.95 -10.91
C ASN A 168 1.79 7.09 -11.20
N LEU A 169 1.68 6.10 -12.10
CA LEU A 169 2.80 5.26 -12.52
C LEU A 169 3.92 6.10 -13.17
N ILE A 170 3.57 7.02 -14.07
CA ILE A 170 4.54 7.93 -14.70
C ILE A 170 5.23 8.82 -13.65
N ARG A 171 4.48 9.31 -12.64
CA ARG A 171 5.06 10.11 -11.55
C ARG A 171 6.03 9.29 -10.70
N LEU A 172 5.66 8.05 -10.36
CA LEU A 172 6.53 7.12 -9.64
C LEU A 172 7.80 6.79 -10.44
N ASP A 173 7.69 6.55 -11.74
CA ASP A 173 8.82 6.32 -12.64
C ASP A 173 9.79 7.50 -12.66
N LYS A 174 9.28 8.73 -12.81
CA LYS A 174 10.11 9.95 -12.76
C LYS A 174 10.89 10.09 -11.45
N GLU A 175 10.30 9.65 -10.35
CA GLU A 175 10.92 9.64 -9.02
C GLU A 175 11.76 8.39 -8.72
N ARG A 176 12.02 7.57 -9.75
CA ARG A 176 12.85 6.35 -9.69
C ARG A 176 12.33 5.29 -8.72
N ILE A 177 11.02 5.24 -8.52
CA ILE A 177 10.37 4.15 -7.78
C ILE A 177 10.23 2.96 -8.70
N ILE A 178 10.79 1.81 -8.31
CA ILE A 178 10.75 0.60 -9.11
C ILE A 178 9.34 0.01 -9.02
N THR A 179 8.76 -0.35 -10.16
CA THR A 179 7.47 -1.02 -10.21
C THR A 179 7.52 -2.34 -10.98
N HIS A 180 6.86 -3.35 -10.44
CA HIS A 180 6.63 -4.64 -11.11
C HIS A 180 5.18 -4.68 -11.58
N ILE A 181 4.98 -4.75 -12.89
CA ILE A 181 3.65 -4.62 -13.50
C ILE A 181 3.03 -6.00 -13.72
N GLN A 182 1.74 -6.12 -13.41
CA GLN A 182 0.91 -7.24 -13.81
C GLN A 182 -0.19 -6.77 -14.78
N ILE A 183 -0.39 -7.56 -15.83
CA ILE A 183 -1.47 -7.39 -16.80
C ILE A 183 -2.27 -8.68 -16.84
N VAL A 184 -3.55 -8.60 -16.48
CA VAL A 184 -4.49 -9.71 -16.64
C VAL A 184 -5.09 -9.56 -18.02
N VAL A 185 -4.76 -10.48 -18.92
CA VAL A 185 -5.17 -10.44 -20.33
C VAL A 185 -6.56 -11.03 -20.46
N CYS A 186 -7.52 -10.19 -20.83
CA CYS A 186 -8.92 -10.51 -21.06
C CYS A 186 -9.20 -10.44 -22.58
N PRO A 187 -9.51 -11.58 -23.23
CA PRO A 187 -9.75 -11.63 -24.67
C PRO A 187 -10.83 -10.65 -25.13
N GLY A 188 -10.55 -9.91 -26.21
CA GLY A 188 -11.44 -8.90 -26.78
C GLY A 188 -11.53 -7.59 -26.00
N LEU A 189 -10.83 -7.45 -24.86
CA LEU A 189 -10.82 -6.22 -24.05
C LEU A 189 -9.45 -5.54 -24.06
N ASN A 190 -8.40 -6.26 -23.64
CA ASN A 190 -7.03 -5.73 -23.55
C ASN A 190 -5.97 -6.66 -24.13
N ASP A 191 -6.35 -7.50 -25.09
CA ASP A 191 -5.45 -8.30 -25.90
C ASP A 191 -5.08 -7.58 -27.22
N GLY A 192 -4.32 -8.28 -28.09
CA GLY A 192 -3.96 -7.81 -29.42
C GLY A 192 -3.32 -6.42 -29.42
N LYS A 193 -3.96 -5.47 -30.12
CA LYS A 193 -3.44 -4.10 -30.29
C LYS A 193 -3.37 -3.33 -28.96
N VAL A 194 -4.31 -3.57 -28.04
CA VAL A 194 -4.32 -2.88 -26.74
C VAL A 194 -3.15 -3.36 -25.88
N LEU A 195 -2.90 -4.67 -25.87
CA LEU A 195 -1.74 -5.24 -25.19
C LEU A 195 -0.43 -4.71 -25.77
N ALA A 196 -0.29 -4.74 -27.10
CA ALA A 196 0.91 -4.24 -27.78
C ALA A 196 1.17 -2.76 -27.46
N LYS A 197 0.13 -1.91 -27.45
CA LYS A 197 0.25 -0.51 -27.02
C LYS A 197 0.70 -0.41 -25.55
N THR A 198 0.07 -1.18 -24.67
CA THR A 198 0.38 -1.16 -23.23
C THR A 198 1.85 -1.53 -22.98
N LEU A 199 2.36 -2.55 -23.66
CA LEU A 199 3.76 -2.95 -23.57
C LEU A 199 4.71 -1.86 -24.12
N ALA A 200 4.40 -1.26 -25.26
CA ALA A 200 5.20 -0.18 -25.84
C ALA A 200 5.24 1.07 -24.93
N ASP A 201 4.13 1.43 -24.30
CA ASP A 201 4.10 2.53 -23.34
C ASP A 201 4.97 2.23 -22.09
N LEU A 202 4.94 0.98 -21.61
CA LEU A 202 5.76 0.54 -20.47
C LEU A 202 7.26 0.47 -20.81
N GLU A 203 7.62 0.09 -22.04
CA GLU A 203 9.01 0.14 -22.53
C GLU A 203 9.58 1.57 -22.52
N GLY A 204 8.72 2.59 -22.60
CA GLY A 204 9.10 4.00 -22.49
C GLY A 204 9.43 4.47 -21.07
N LEU A 205 9.20 3.65 -20.04
CA LEU A 205 9.45 3.97 -18.63
C LEU A 205 10.75 3.33 -18.14
N SER A 206 11.53 4.05 -17.34
CA SER A 206 12.90 3.63 -16.99
C SER A 206 12.98 2.68 -15.79
N ASN A 207 11.97 2.65 -14.93
CA ASN A 207 11.98 1.98 -13.62
C ASN A 207 10.92 0.86 -13.54
N ILE A 208 10.55 0.29 -14.69
CA ILE A 208 9.77 -0.94 -14.73
C ILE A 208 10.72 -2.13 -14.51
N GLY A 209 10.62 -2.77 -13.34
CA GLY A 209 11.46 -3.90 -12.98
C GLY A 209 11.07 -5.20 -13.69
N SER A 210 9.77 -5.42 -13.92
CA SER A 210 9.26 -6.52 -14.73
C SER A 210 7.83 -6.29 -15.18
N VAL A 211 7.39 -7.02 -16.21
CA VAL A 211 6.00 -7.08 -16.65
C VAL A 211 5.56 -8.55 -16.72
N GLY A 212 4.58 -8.91 -15.91
CA GLY A 212 3.96 -10.24 -15.88
C GLY A 212 2.61 -10.23 -16.61
N LEU A 213 2.44 -11.14 -17.56
CA LEU A 213 1.16 -11.37 -18.23
C LEU A 213 0.47 -12.58 -17.61
N VAL A 214 -0.79 -12.42 -17.22
CA VAL A 214 -1.62 -13.47 -16.63
C VAL A 214 -2.86 -13.64 -17.50
N PRO A 215 -3.10 -14.81 -18.13
CA PRO A 215 -4.35 -15.04 -18.83
C PRO A 215 -5.50 -15.05 -17.82
N VAL A 216 -6.64 -14.45 -18.17
CA VAL A 216 -7.81 -14.48 -17.28
C VAL A 216 -8.28 -15.92 -17.04
N GLY A 217 -8.27 -16.34 -15.78
CA GLY A 217 -8.82 -17.62 -15.34
C GLY A 217 -10.31 -17.49 -15.10
N LEU A 218 -11.13 -17.61 -16.13
CA LEU A 218 -12.59 -17.72 -15.94
C LEU A 218 -12.91 -19.15 -15.49
N THR A 219 -13.27 -19.31 -14.22
CA THR A 219 -13.84 -20.57 -13.73
C THR A 219 -15.27 -20.67 -14.25
N ARG A 220 -15.60 -21.81 -14.87
CA ARG A 220 -16.97 -22.18 -15.28
C ARG A 220 -17.64 -22.98 -14.17
#